data_AF-A0A9P9NC68-F1
#
_entry.id   AF-A0A9P9NC68-F1
#
_cell.length_a   1.000
_cell.length_b   1.000
_cell.length_c   1.000
_cell.angle_alpha   90.00
_cell.angle_beta   90.00
_cell.angle_gamma   90.00
#
_symmetry.space_group_name_H-M   'P 1'
#
loop_
_entity.id
_entity.type
_entity.pdbx_description
1 polymer ?
#
loop_
_entity_poly.entity_id
_entity_poly.type
_entity_poly.pdbx_seq_one_letter_code
_entity_poly.pdbx_strand_id
1 'polypeptide(L)'
;MESATQSPVTIIVNSIKGQNIAFPAAKDATLTSLYENLYDRAPWIQNSSYILTTNSRRAVSHGATPISSLLSSPSDTFLTLRLTVPLCGGKGGFGSILRAQGGRMSSRKKKQGDANGSSRNLDGRRLRTVAEAKTLAEYLAIKPEMEQREKEERRKKWEDIVASTDRKQDELLNSRGTARLDGKWVEDKEEAENKTREAIEKMLMAQRESSEEDDEQDAKPAASASKPVQHRAMFGWDDECDEFMSDSEEDEVSEEDIKEPEFEGKGKAKAA
;
A
#
# COMPACT_ATOMS: atom_id res chain seq x y z
N MET A 1 23.83 -29.06 -68.77
CA MET A 1 22.96 -27.98 -68.26
C MET A 1 21.97 -28.63 -67.32
N GLU A 2 22.39 -28.82 -66.07
CA GLU A 2 21.57 -29.48 -65.04
C GLU A 2 20.43 -28.57 -64.63
N SER A 3 19.22 -28.96 -65.02
CA SER A 3 17.98 -28.54 -64.39
C SER A 3 18.00 -29.04 -62.95
N ALA A 4 18.60 -28.26 -62.05
CA ALA A 4 18.52 -28.50 -60.62
C ALA A 4 17.03 -28.57 -60.25
N THR A 5 16.59 -29.76 -59.86
CA THR A 5 15.24 -30.01 -59.35
C THR A 5 15.06 -29.19 -58.08
N GLN A 6 14.62 -27.94 -58.22
CA GLN A 6 14.38 -27.05 -57.10
C GLN A 6 13.22 -27.64 -56.30
N SER A 7 13.52 -28.12 -55.10
CA SER A 7 12.51 -28.64 -54.18
C SER A 7 11.41 -27.60 -53.96
N PRO A 8 10.13 -28.02 -53.91
CA PRO A 8 9.03 -27.11 -53.66
C PRO A 8 9.19 -26.46 -52.28
N VAL A 9 8.90 -25.17 -52.20
CA VAL A 9 8.86 -24.43 -50.94
C VAL A 9 7.46 -24.50 -50.38
N THR A 10 7.35 -24.88 -49.12
CA THR A 10 6.09 -24.84 -48.40
C THR A 10 5.88 -23.43 -47.86
N ILE A 11 4.83 -22.78 -48.34
CA ILE A 11 4.48 -21.43 -47.93
C ILE A 11 3.46 -21.52 -46.82
N ILE A 12 3.73 -20.87 -45.69
CA ILE A 12 2.90 -20.87 -44.51
C ILE A 12 2.47 -19.43 -44.25
N VAL A 13 1.20 -19.13 -44.47
CA VAL A 13 0.62 -17.82 -44.21
C VAL A 13 -0.10 -17.86 -42.87
N ASN A 14 0.43 -17.10 -41.90
CA ASN A 14 -0.20 -16.88 -40.61
C ASN A 14 -1.36 -15.89 -40.78
N SER A 15 -2.59 -16.40 -40.61
CA SER A 15 -3.83 -15.66 -40.78
C SER A 15 -4.29 -15.03 -39.47
N ILE A 16 -4.99 -13.91 -39.59
CA ILE A 16 -5.59 -13.17 -38.47
C ILE A 16 -6.69 -13.99 -37.78
N LYS A 17 -7.32 -14.93 -38.50
CA LYS A 17 -8.39 -15.80 -37.96
C LYS A 17 -7.87 -17.01 -37.17
N GLY A 18 -6.57 -17.09 -36.90
CA GLY A 18 -5.96 -18.19 -36.15
C GLY A 18 -5.83 -19.52 -36.92
N GLN A 19 -6.20 -19.55 -38.20
CA GLN A 19 -6.02 -20.69 -39.09
C GLN A 19 -4.88 -20.43 -40.07
N ASN A 20 -3.79 -21.18 -39.94
CA ASN A 20 -2.65 -21.06 -40.87
C ASN A 20 -3.01 -21.67 -42.22
N ILE A 21 -2.72 -20.94 -43.30
CA ILE A 21 -2.90 -21.42 -44.67
C ILE A 21 -1.55 -21.90 -45.16
N ALA A 22 -1.45 -23.17 -45.54
CA ALA A 22 -0.22 -23.75 -46.06
C ALA A 22 -0.44 -24.31 -47.47
N PHE A 23 0.51 -24.04 -48.37
CA PHE A 23 0.52 -24.63 -49.71
C PHE A 23 1.94 -24.73 -50.28
N PRO A 24 2.23 -25.75 -51.11
CA PRO A 24 3.49 -25.85 -51.82
C PRO A 24 3.52 -24.90 -53.02
N ALA A 25 4.67 -24.28 -53.26
CA ALA A 25 4.94 -23.48 -54.44
C ALA A 25 6.34 -23.75 -54.97
N ALA A 26 6.54 -23.62 -56.28
CA ALA A 26 7.88 -23.69 -56.87
C ALA A 26 8.68 -22.43 -56.52
N LYS A 27 10.00 -22.57 -56.31
CA LYS A 27 10.91 -21.45 -56.01
C LYS A 27 10.95 -20.39 -57.12
N ASP A 28 10.76 -20.83 -58.37
CA ASP A 28 10.73 -19.96 -59.55
C ASP A 28 9.33 -19.39 -59.83
N ALA A 29 8.30 -19.78 -59.07
CA ALA A 29 6.96 -19.25 -59.27
C ALA A 29 6.92 -17.76 -58.90
N THR A 30 6.08 -17.00 -59.60
CA THR A 30 5.94 -15.56 -59.41
C THR A 30 5.16 -15.24 -58.14
N LEU A 31 5.36 -14.06 -57.57
CA LEU A 31 4.54 -13.58 -56.46
C LEU A 31 3.06 -13.45 -56.86
N THR A 32 2.74 -13.19 -58.12
CA THR A 32 1.34 -13.21 -58.60
C THR A 32 0.70 -14.59 -58.39
N SER A 33 1.39 -15.68 -58.75
CA SER A 33 0.87 -17.04 -58.54
C SER A 33 0.72 -17.39 -57.06
N LEU A 34 1.60 -16.87 -56.20
CA LEU A 34 1.45 -16.95 -54.74
C LEU A 34 0.13 -16.31 -54.28
N TYR A 35 -0.19 -15.13 -54.80
CA TYR A 35 -1.40 -14.40 -54.44
C TYR A 35 -2.67 -15.08 -54.95
N GLU A 36 -2.66 -15.65 -56.17
CA GLU A 36 -3.78 -16.44 -56.69
C GLU A 36 -4.08 -17.64 -55.78
N ASN A 37 -3.05 -18.42 -55.42
CA ASN A 37 -3.19 -19.55 -54.48
C ASN A 37 -3.69 -19.10 -53.10
N LEU A 38 -3.28 -17.92 -52.64
CA LEU A 38 -3.75 -17.34 -51.38
C LEU A 38 -5.22 -16.95 -51.47
N TYR A 39 -5.66 -16.37 -52.60
CA TYR A 39 -7.03 -15.94 -52.83
C TYR A 39 -8.01 -17.10 -53.01
N ASP A 40 -7.58 -18.21 -53.61
CA ASP A 40 -8.38 -19.43 -53.70
C ASP A 40 -8.68 -20.02 -52.31
N ARG A 41 -7.69 -19.98 -51.42
CA ARG A 41 -7.79 -20.54 -50.05
C ARG A 41 -8.41 -19.55 -49.07
N ALA A 42 -8.28 -18.26 -49.32
CA ALA A 42 -8.83 -17.19 -48.49
C ALA A 42 -9.48 -16.08 -49.33
N PRO A 43 -10.70 -16.33 -49.86
CA PRO A 43 -11.43 -15.35 -50.67
C PRO A 43 -11.76 -14.07 -49.90
N TRP A 44 -11.92 -14.17 -48.57
CA TRP A 44 -12.24 -13.03 -47.70
C TRP A 44 -11.16 -11.94 -47.68
N ILE A 45 -9.93 -12.24 -48.12
CA ILE A 45 -8.82 -11.29 -48.17
C ILE A 45 -8.98 -10.31 -49.34
N GLN A 46 -9.58 -10.75 -50.46
CA GLN A 46 -9.64 -9.99 -51.72
C GLN A 46 -10.30 -8.61 -51.57
N ASN A 47 -11.35 -8.52 -50.74
CA ASN A 47 -12.12 -7.30 -50.51
C ASN A 47 -11.66 -6.51 -49.28
N SER A 48 -10.59 -6.95 -48.60
CA SER A 48 -10.10 -6.36 -47.37
C SER A 48 -8.76 -5.66 -47.60
N SER A 49 -8.47 -4.60 -46.84
CA SER A 49 -7.11 -4.06 -46.81
C SER A 49 -6.25 -4.99 -45.95
N TYR A 50 -5.11 -5.41 -46.49
CA TYR A 50 -4.17 -6.27 -45.80
C TYR A 50 -2.73 -5.95 -46.22
N ILE A 51 -1.80 -6.38 -45.39
CA ILE A 51 -0.36 -6.28 -45.60
C ILE A 51 0.22 -7.68 -45.39
N LEU A 52 0.89 -8.20 -46.41
CA LEU A 52 1.60 -9.47 -46.38
C LEU A 52 3.10 -9.21 -46.17
N THR A 53 3.66 -9.77 -45.10
CA THR A 53 5.08 -9.61 -44.75
C THR A 53 5.75 -10.93 -44.48
N THR A 54 7.06 -11.04 -44.75
CA THR A 54 7.88 -12.14 -44.24
C THR A 54 8.17 -12.00 -42.74
N ASN A 55 8.75 -13.02 -42.11
CA ASN A 55 9.28 -12.92 -40.73
C ASN A 55 10.29 -11.78 -40.54
N SER A 56 11.05 -11.43 -41.58
CA SER A 56 12.00 -10.31 -41.58
C SER A 56 11.33 -8.95 -41.78
N ARG A 57 9.99 -8.87 -41.73
CA ARG A 57 9.19 -7.66 -41.99
C ARG A 57 9.40 -7.06 -43.38
N ARG A 58 9.82 -7.86 -44.36
CA ARG A 58 9.85 -7.46 -45.76
C ARG A 58 8.44 -7.53 -46.34
N ALA A 59 7.97 -6.44 -46.92
CA ALA A 59 6.68 -6.41 -47.60
C ALA A 59 6.73 -7.27 -48.86
N VAL A 60 5.71 -8.10 -49.05
CA VAL A 60 5.52 -8.91 -50.26
C VAL A 60 4.55 -8.16 -51.16
N SER A 61 5.02 -7.60 -52.27
CA SER A 61 4.16 -6.92 -53.24
C SER A 61 3.68 -7.89 -54.33
N HIS A 62 2.57 -7.56 -54.98
CA HIS A 62 2.19 -8.20 -56.25
C HIS A 62 3.28 -7.93 -57.30
N GLY A 63 3.71 -8.95 -58.04
CA GLY A 63 4.76 -8.78 -59.05
C GLY A 63 5.25 -10.08 -59.67
N ALA A 64 6.03 -9.95 -60.75
CA ALA A 64 6.63 -11.05 -61.48
C ALA A 64 7.93 -11.59 -60.85
N THR A 65 8.35 -11.05 -59.71
CA THR A 65 9.55 -11.53 -59.00
C THR A 65 9.34 -12.96 -58.50
N PRO A 66 10.39 -13.80 -58.52
CA PRO A 66 10.27 -15.17 -58.03
C PRO A 66 10.17 -15.23 -56.51
N ILE A 67 9.52 -16.26 -55.99
CA ILE A 67 9.41 -16.54 -54.54
C ILE A 67 10.78 -16.74 -53.90
N SER A 68 11.77 -17.24 -54.65
CA SER A 68 13.16 -17.37 -54.21
C SER A 68 13.77 -16.06 -53.69
N SER A 69 13.32 -14.90 -54.19
CA SER A 69 13.78 -13.59 -53.71
C SER A 69 13.35 -13.27 -52.26
N LEU A 70 12.36 -13.99 -51.73
CA LEU A 70 11.86 -13.80 -50.36
C LEU A 70 12.50 -14.76 -49.35
N LEU A 71 13.25 -15.76 -49.82
CA LEU A 71 13.96 -16.71 -48.97
C LEU A 71 15.24 -16.09 -48.40
N SER A 72 15.59 -16.46 -47.17
CA SER A 72 16.84 -16.01 -46.54
C SER A 72 18.04 -16.81 -47.06
N SER A 73 17.83 -18.11 -47.33
CA SER A 73 18.82 -19.01 -47.92
C SER A 73 18.22 -19.76 -49.13
N PRO A 74 19.00 -20.04 -50.19
CA PRO A 74 18.53 -20.86 -51.32
C PRO A 74 18.20 -22.31 -50.92
N SER A 75 18.69 -22.79 -49.77
CA SER A 75 18.39 -24.11 -49.22
C SER A 75 17.08 -24.17 -48.43
N ASP A 76 16.42 -23.04 -48.18
CA ASP A 76 15.20 -23.01 -47.37
C ASP A 76 14.06 -23.76 -48.07
N THR A 77 13.34 -24.55 -47.29
CA THR A 77 12.17 -25.34 -47.72
C THR A 77 10.84 -24.72 -47.26
N PHE A 78 10.88 -23.76 -46.33
CA PHE A 78 9.70 -23.11 -45.77
C PHE A 78 9.79 -21.60 -45.93
N LEU A 79 8.70 -20.98 -46.39
CA LEU A 79 8.53 -19.53 -46.41
C LEU A 79 7.35 -19.15 -45.51
N THR A 80 7.65 -18.46 -44.43
CA THR A 80 6.65 -17.98 -43.48
C THR A 80 6.25 -16.54 -43.79
N LEU A 81 4.97 -16.36 -44.07
CA LEU A 81 4.35 -15.09 -44.34
C LEU A 81 3.34 -14.78 -43.24
N ARG A 82 3.23 -13.49 -42.90
CA ARG A 82 2.30 -12.98 -41.92
C ARG A 82 1.33 -12.06 -42.63
N LEU A 83 0.05 -12.40 -42.55
CA LEU A 83 -1.04 -11.57 -43.00
C LEU A 83 -1.46 -10.65 -41.86
N THR A 84 -1.42 -9.34 -42.09
CA THR A 84 -1.84 -8.33 -41.12
C THR A 84 -2.84 -7.39 -41.76
N VAL A 85 -3.77 -6.85 -40.98
CA VAL A 85 -4.70 -5.81 -41.44
C VAL A 85 -4.14 -4.47 -40.97
N PRO A 86 -4.04 -3.46 -41.85
CA PRO A 86 -3.72 -2.11 -41.43
C PRO A 86 -4.85 -1.61 -40.55
N LEU A 87 -4.54 -1.33 -39.29
CA LEU A 87 -5.47 -0.68 -38.39
C LEU A 87 -5.53 0.80 -38.81
N CYS A 88 -6.75 1.33 -38.98
CA CYS A 88 -6.98 2.76 -39.07
C CYS A 88 -6.43 3.39 -37.79
N GLY A 89 -5.27 4.05 -37.90
CA GLY A 89 -4.49 4.48 -36.75
C GLY A 89 -5.24 5.45 -35.85
N GLY A 90 -4.89 5.41 -34.56
CA GLY A 90 -4.93 6.53 -33.63
C GLY A 90 -3.51 6.75 -33.10
N LYS A 91 -3.19 7.95 -32.60
CA LYS A 91 -1.91 8.20 -31.92
C LYS A 91 -1.82 7.26 -30.72
N GLY A 92 -1.16 6.12 -30.89
CA GLY A 92 -1.14 5.04 -29.90
C GLY A 92 -0.71 5.54 -28.52
N GLY A 93 -1.26 4.91 -27.48
CA GLY A 93 -0.98 5.23 -26.07
C GLY A 93 0.48 5.05 -25.65
N PHE A 94 1.39 4.70 -26.56
CA PHE A 94 2.83 4.68 -26.29
C PHE A 94 3.34 6.05 -25.83
N GLY A 95 2.89 7.14 -26.44
CA GLY A 95 3.26 8.49 -26.01
C GLY A 95 2.75 8.84 -24.61
N SER A 96 1.54 8.39 -24.24
CA SER A 96 1.01 8.57 -22.88
C SER A 96 1.73 7.66 -21.88
N ILE A 97 2.10 6.44 -22.26
CA ILE A 97 2.91 5.54 -21.44
C ILE A 97 4.29 6.14 -21.17
N LEU A 98 4.95 6.70 -22.18
CA LEU A 98 6.24 7.38 -22.00
C LEU A 98 6.13 8.59 -21.07
N ARG A 99 5.08 9.41 -21.23
CA ARG A 99 4.83 10.54 -20.32
C ARG A 99 4.54 10.06 -18.89
N ALA A 100 3.74 9.01 -18.72
CA ALA A 100 3.43 8.42 -17.42
C ALA A 100 4.68 7.84 -16.75
N GLN A 101 5.53 7.13 -17.50
CA GLN A 101 6.80 6.60 -16.97
C GLN A 101 7.79 7.73 -16.64
N GLY A 102 7.93 8.74 -17.52
CA GLY A 102 8.80 9.88 -17.27
C GLY A 102 8.41 10.66 -16.00
N GLY A 103 7.11 10.82 -15.74
CA GLY A 103 6.61 11.41 -14.49
C GLY A 103 6.94 10.57 -13.24
N ARG A 104 6.94 9.23 -13.36
CA ARG A 104 7.33 8.33 -12.26
C ARG A 104 8.83 8.36 -11.98
N MET A 105 9.65 8.52 -13.00
CA MET A 105 11.11 8.61 -12.86
C MET A 105 11.54 9.93 -12.23
N SER A 106 10.87 11.04 -12.57
CA SER A 106 11.21 12.36 -12.01
C SER A 106 10.83 12.51 -10.54
N SER A 107 9.70 11.93 -10.11
CA SER A 107 9.27 11.98 -8.71
C SER A 107 10.13 11.11 -7.79
N ARG A 108 10.56 9.93 -8.26
CA ARG A 108 11.43 9.02 -7.48
C ARG A 108 12.80 9.63 -7.19
N LYS A 109 13.34 10.44 -8.12
CA LYS A 109 14.61 11.15 -7.94
C LYS A 109 14.55 12.25 -6.86
N LYS A 110 13.37 12.79 -6.54
CA LYS A 110 13.19 13.76 -5.44
C LYS A 110 13.09 13.10 -4.06
N LYS A 111 12.48 11.90 -3.96
CA LYS A 111 12.38 11.16 -2.68
C LYS A 111 13.66 10.41 -2.30
N GLN A 112 14.45 10.00 -3.30
CA GLN A 112 15.75 9.40 -3.05
C GLN A 112 16.79 10.49 -2.80
N GLY A 113 16.67 11.17 -1.66
CA GLY A 113 17.78 11.90 -1.06
C GLY A 113 18.99 10.98 -1.00
N ASP A 114 20.12 11.47 -1.50
CA ASP A 114 21.35 10.72 -1.73
C ASP A 114 21.26 9.51 -2.67
N ALA A 115 21.16 9.81 -3.96
CA ALA A 115 21.61 8.91 -5.02
C ALA A 115 23.07 8.40 -4.81
N ASN A 116 23.85 9.08 -3.95
CA ASN A 116 25.20 8.73 -3.59
C ASN A 116 25.30 7.79 -2.37
N GLY A 117 24.21 7.45 -1.68
CA GLY A 117 24.27 6.57 -0.51
C GLY A 117 24.82 5.16 -0.80
N SER A 118 24.81 4.74 -2.06
CA SER A 118 25.39 3.48 -2.51
C SER A 118 26.86 3.60 -2.92
N SER A 119 27.41 4.80 -3.08
CA SER A 119 28.84 4.96 -3.36
C SER A 119 29.65 4.63 -2.11
N ARG A 120 30.93 4.28 -2.35
CA ARG A 120 31.87 3.88 -1.31
C ARG A 120 32.90 4.98 -1.13
N ASN A 121 33.37 5.17 0.10
CA ASN A 121 34.52 6.00 0.42
C ASN A 121 35.82 5.31 0.00
N LEU A 122 36.94 6.04 0.03
CA LEU A 122 38.28 5.50 -0.26
C LEU A 122 38.67 4.33 0.66
N ASP A 123 38.09 4.28 1.87
CA ASP A 123 38.22 3.16 2.82
C ASP A 123 37.31 1.97 2.52
N GLY A 124 36.57 2.01 1.41
CA GLY A 124 35.66 0.94 0.99
C GLY A 124 34.36 0.84 1.79
N ARG A 125 34.07 1.74 2.74
CA ARG A 125 32.78 1.79 3.46
C ARG A 125 31.72 2.55 2.65
N ARG A 126 30.45 2.14 2.73
CA ARG A 126 29.36 2.83 2.02
C ARG A 126 29.01 4.15 2.72
N LEU A 127 28.69 5.20 1.96
CA LEU A 127 28.32 6.50 2.52
C LEU A 127 27.14 6.42 3.50
N ARG A 128 26.16 5.54 3.26
CA ARG A 128 25.06 5.26 4.19
C ARG A 128 25.52 4.83 5.58
N THR A 129 26.37 3.79 5.64
CA THR A 129 26.86 3.27 6.92
C THR A 129 27.69 4.30 7.70
N VAL A 130 28.35 5.23 7.00
CA VAL A 130 29.10 6.31 7.64
C VAL A 130 28.17 7.40 8.15
N ALA A 131 27.09 7.71 7.42
CA ALA A 131 26.07 8.63 7.89
C ALA A 131 25.33 8.07 9.12
N GLU A 132 24.90 6.81 9.08
CA GLU A 132 24.26 6.10 10.20
C GLU A 132 25.17 6.06 11.44
N ALA A 133 26.46 5.80 11.26
CA ALA A 133 27.42 5.82 12.37
C ALA A 133 27.58 7.23 12.98
N LYS A 134 27.53 8.28 12.15
CA LYS A 134 27.58 9.67 12.63
C LYS A 134 26.33 10.04 13.41
N THR A 135 25.16 9.71 12.91
CA THR A 135 23.89 9.98 13.62
C THR A 135 23.82 9.23 14.94
N LEU A 136 24.31 7.99 14.99
CA LEU A 136 24.38 7.20 16.22
C LEU A 136 25.38 7.81 17.22
N ALA A 137 26.54 8.27 16.75
CA ALA A 137 27.52 8.94 17.60
C ALA A 137 27.00 10.28 18.15
N GLU A 138 26.30 11.06 17.34
CA GLU A 138 25.64 12.29 17.77
C GLU A 138 24.56 12.00 18.82
N TYR A 139 23.75 10.96 18.62
CA TYR A 139 22.73 10.54 19.59
C TYR A 139 23.35 10.12 20.94
N LEU A 140 24.42 9.31 20.90
CA LEU A 140 25.14 8.91 22.12
C LEU A 140 25.78 10.11 22.84
N ALA A 141 26.22 11.13 22.10
CA ALA A 141 26.76 12.36 22.67
C ALA A 141 25.67 13.24 23.32
N ILE A 142 24.45 13.23 22.77
CA ILE A 142 23.31 14.03 23.28
C ILE A 142 22.62 13.35 24.48
N LYS A 143 22.62 12.01 24.55
CA LYS A 143 22.00 11.23 25.65
C LYS A 143 22.34 11.73 27.08
N PRO A 144 23.62 11.98 27.44
CA PRO A 144 23.95 12.47 28.79
C PRO A 144 23.45 13.89 29.06
N GLU A 145 23.39 14.75 28.04
CA GLU A 145 22.86 16.11 28.19
C GLU A 145 21.35 16.10 28.41
N MET A 146 20.63 15.25 27.68
CA MET A 146 19.19 15.05 27.84
C MET A 146 18.85 14.48 29.21
N GLU A 147 19.62 13.49 29.69
CA GLU A 147 19.39 12.87 31.01
C GLU A 147 19.68 13.86 32.16
N GLN A 148 20.68 14.73 32.01
CA GLN A 148 20.94 15.80 32.98
C GLN A 148 19.81 16.81 33.03
N ARG A 149 19.32 17.25 31.86
CA ARG A 149 18.18 18.16 31.77
C ARG A 149 16.90 17.56 32.38
N GLU A 150 16.63 16.28 32.12
CA GLU A 150 15.47 15.60 32.72
C GLU A 150 15.61 15.45 34.24
N LYS A 151 16.81 15.15 34.74
CA LYS A 151 17.09 15.12 36.19
C LYS A 151 16.92 16.50 36.83
N GLU A 152 17.33 17.56 36.16
CA GLU A 152 17.13 18.95 36.62
C GLU A 152 15.66 19.34 36.67
N GLU A 153 14.89 19.02 35.62
CA GLU A 153 13.45 19.26 35.61
C GLU A 153 12.71 18.43 36.67
N ARG A 154 13.12 17.17 36.86
CA ARG A 154 12.58 16.32 37.92
C ARG A 154 12.90 16.91 39.30
N ARG A 155 14.14 17.33 39.55
CA ARG A 155 14.52 18.00 40.82
C ARG A 155 13.72 19.27 41.03
N LYS A 156 13.56 20.11 40.00
CA LYS A 156 12.77 21.33 40.08
C LYS A 156 11.29 21.04 40.40
N LYS A 157 10.69 20.03 39.77
CA LYS A 157 9.32 19.58 40.08
C LYS A 157 9.20 19.08 41.52
N TRP A 158 10.19 18.32 42.00
CA TRP A 158 10.24 17.87 43.40
C TRP A 158 10.38 19.05 44.36
N GLU A 159 11.26 20.00 44.08
CA GLU A 159 11.43 21.23 44.86
C GLU A 159 10.14 22.05 44.91
N ASP A 160 9.43 22.18 43.78
CA ASP A 160 8.14 22.87 43.71
C ASP A 160 7.06 22.14 44.53
N ILE A 161 7.02 20.80 44.50
CA ILE A 161 6.10 20.00 45.32
C ILE A 161 6.41 20.18 46.81
N VAL A 162 7.68 20.04 47.21
CA VAL A 162 8.12 20.22 48.60
C VAL A 162 7.81 21.63 49.09
N ALA A 163 8.10 22.66 48.29
CA ALA A 163 7.75 24.04 48.62
C ALA A 163 6.23 24.25 48.76
N SER A 164 5.43 23.58 47.93
CA SER A 164 3.97 23.64 48.04
C SER A 164 3.42 22.89 49.26
N THR A 165 4.05 21.78 49.66
CA THR A 165 3.66 21.04 50.87
C THR A 165 4.11 21.75 52.13
N ASP A 166 5.31 22.35 52.13
CA ASP A 166 5.80 23.16 53.24
C ASP A 166 4.92 24.40 53.44
N ARG A 167 4.52 25.09 52.35
CA ARG A 167 3.53 26.18 52.44
C ARG A 167 2.18 25.72 52.99
N LYS A 168 1.66 24.58 52.53
CA LYS A 168 0.41 24.00 53.06
C LYS A 168 0.56 23.59 54.53
N GLN A 169 1.72 23.07 54.92
CA GLN A 169 2.02 22.66 56.29
C GLN A 169 2.17 23.88 57.19
N ASP A 170 2.84 24.93 56.74
CA ASP A 170 2.93 26.21 57.45
C ASP A 170 1.56 26.89 57.57
N GLU A 171 0.72 26.82 56.53
CA GLU A 171 -0.68 27.24 56.62
C GLU A 171 -1.46 26.38 57.62
N LEU A 172 -1.25 25.06 57.67
CA LEU A 172 -1.91 24.16 58.61
C LEU A 172 -1.44 24.38 60.07
N LEU A 173 -0.14 24.60 60.27
CA LEU A 173 0.45 24.86 61.59
C LEU A 173 0.11 26.26 62.09
N ASN A 174 0.09 27.27 61.20
CA ASN A 174 -0.32 28.63 61.56
C ASN A 174 -1.85 28.76 61.66
N SER A 175 -2.63 27.84 61.08
CA SER A 175 -4.10 27.73 61.26
C SER A 175 -4.49 26.82 62.43
N ARG A 176 -3.78 26.96 63.55
CA ARG A 176 -4.05 26.28 64.83
C ARG A 176 -5.41 26.72 65.41
N GLY A 177 -6.52 26.23 64.85
CA GLY A 177 -7.86 26.40 65.40
C GLY A 177 -9.05 26.39 64.42
N THR A 178 -8.86 26.47 63.10
CA THR A 178 -9.98 26.64 62.14
C THR A 178 -10.09 25.56 61.07
N ALA A 179 -9.32 24.48 61.14
CA ALA A 179 -9.48 23.31 60.26
C ALA A 179 -10.57 22.36 60.79
N ARG A 180 -11.82 22.82 60.78
CA ARG A 180 -12.98 21.90 60.78
C ARG A 180 -13.15 21.44 59.34
N LEU A 181 -13.38 20.13 59.13
CA LEU A 181 -13.78 19.56 57.84
C LEU A 181 -14.77 20.50 57.17
N ASP A 182 -14.48 20.92 55.94
CA ASP A 182 -15.28 21.85 55.17
C ASP A 182 -16.74 21.37 55.21
N GLY A 183 -17.63 22.13 55.86
CA GLY A 183 -19.01 21.70 56.12
C GLY A 183 -19.72 21.34 54.82
N LYS A 184 -19.34 22.02 53.74
CA LYS A 184 -19.80 21.75 52.39
C LYS A 184 -19.38 20.37 51.85
N TRP A 185 -18.18 19.89 52.19
CA TRP A 185 -17.74 18.55 51.78
C TRP A 185 -18.50 17.45 52.53
N VAL A 186 -18.82 17.69 53.81
CA VAL A 186 -19.62 16.77 54.62
C VAL A 186 -21.06 16.73 54.12
N GLU A 187 -21.65 17.89 53.84
CA GLU A 187 -22.99 18.00 53.24
C GLU A 187 -23.05 17.36 51.84
N ASP A 188 -22.09 17.64 50.94
CA ASP A 188 -22.02 17.04 49.60
C ASP A 188 -21.86 15.51 49.67
N LYS A 189 -21.12 15.00 50.67
CA LYS A 189 -21.01 13.56 50.93
C LYS A 189 -22.32 12.96 51.44
N GLU A 190 -22.98 13.62 52.38
CA GLU A 190 -24.25 13.19 52.96
C GLU A 190 -25.40 13.24 51.94
N GLU A 191 -25.42 14.24 51.06
CA GLU A 191 -26.38 14.34 49.95
C GLU A 191 -26.20 13.20 48.94
N ALA A 192 -24.96 12.84 48.60
CA ALA A 192 -24.68 11.71 47.72
C ALA A 192 -25.09 10.37 48.37
N GLU A 193 -24.85 10.20 49.67
CA GLU A 193 -25.30 9.03 50.43
C GLU A 193 -26.83 8.96 50.53
N ASN A 194 -27.52 10.07 50.77
CA ASN A 194 -28.98 10.10 50.83
C ASN A 194 -29.60 9.80 49.47
N LYS A 195 -29.05 10.34 48.38
CA LYS A 195 -29.52 10.06 47.02
C LYS A 195 -29.36 8.58 46.64
N THR A 196 -28.31 7.92 47.13
CA THR A 196 -28.13 6.47 46.90
C THR A 196 -29.07 5.62 47.77
N ARG A 197 -29.32 6.02 49.03
CA ARG A 197 -30.32 5.35 49.89
C ARG A 197 -31.74 5.46 49.34
N GLU A 198 -32.14 6.64 48.85
CA GLU A 198 -33.46 6.86 48.25
C GLU A 198 -33.67 6.03 46.98
N ALA A 199 -32.63 5.84 46.17
CA ALA A 199 -32.70 5.01 44.97
C ALA A 199 -32.93 3.52 45.31
N ILE A 200 -32.32 3.03 46.39
CA ILE A 200 -32.46 1.65 46.87
C ILE A 200 -33.86 1.43 47.46
N GLU A 201 -34.38 2.38 48.23
CA GLU A 201 -35.71 2.27 48.85
C GLU A 201 -36.84 2.23 47.80
N LYS A 202 -36.75 3.08 46.76
CA LYS A 202 -37.70 3.06 45.64
C LYS A 202 -37.67 1.75 44.86
N MET A 203 -36.49 1.15 44.67
CA MET A 203 -36.36 -0.15 44.00
C MET A 203 -37.04 -1.26 44.80
N LEU A 204 -36.90 -1.25 46.13
CA LEU A 204 -37.49 -2.26 47.01
C LEU A 204 -39.02 -2.15 47.09
N MET A 205 -39.58 -0.93 47.10
CA MET A 205 -41.03 -0.72 47.06
C MET A 205 -41.63 -1.17 45.73
N ALA A 206 -40.99 -0.83 44.60
CA ALA A 206 -41.45 -1.28 43.29
C ALA A 206 -41.39 -2.81 43.12
N GLN A 207 -40.42 -3.47 43.75
CA GLN A 207 -40.35 -4.94 43.78
C GLN A 207 -41.47 -5.57 44.60
N ARG A 208 -41.93 -4.89 45.66
CA ARG A 208 -43.01 -5.36 46.55
C ARG A 208 -44.38 -5.18 45.89
N GLU A 209 -44.60 -4.05 45.23
CA GLU A 209 -45.84 -3.74 44.50
C GLU A 209 -46.01 -4.65 43.26
N SER A 210 -44.91 -5.04 42.61
CA SER A 210 -44.92 -6.03 41.53
C SER A 210 -45.22 -7.47 41.99
N SER A 211 -45.31 -7.75 43.29
CA SER A 211 -45.56 -9.10 43.84
C SER A 211 -47.02 -9.33 44.29
N GLU A 212 -47.88 -8.31 44.24
CA GLU A 212 -49.27 -8.37 44.76
C GLU A 212 -50.35 -8.21 43.66
N GLU A 213 -49.98 -8.15 42.38
CA GLU A 213 -50.90 -8.03 41.23
C GLU A 213 -50.75 -9.17 40.19
N ASP A 214 -50.60 -10.43 40.60
CA ASP A 214 -50.60 -11.56 39.64
C ASP A 214 -51.29 -12.81 40.23
N ASP A 215 -52.63 -12.78 40.25
CA ASP A 215 -53.50 -13.96 40.44
C ASP A 215 -54.74 -13.80 39.53
N GLU A 216 -54.76 -14.54 38.41
CA GLU A 216 -55.86 -14.88 37.48
C GLU A 216 -55.53 -14.66 35.97
N GLN A 217 -54.86 -15.64 35.33
CA GLN A 217 -55.37 -16.37 34.14
C GLN A 217 -54.36 -17.37 33.52
N ASP A 218 -54.79 -18.63 33.54
CA ASP A 218 -54.53 -19.81 32.69
C ASP A 218 -53.21 -20.07 31.93
N ALA A 219 -52.78 -21.33 32.06
CA ALA A 219 -51.62 -21.98 31.46
C ALA A 219 -51.88 -22.44 30.00
N LYS A 220 -50.90 -22.43 29.07
CA LYS A 220 -49.87 -23.47 28.87
C LYS A 220 -48.98 -23.15 27.62
N PRO A 221 -47.83 -23.85 27.43
CA PRO A 221 -46.54 -23.22 27.07
C PRO A 221 -46.09 -23.48 25.62
N ALA A 222 -45.19 -22.63 25.09
CA ALA A 222 -44.23 -23.03 24.05
C ALA A 222 -43.10 -22.00 23.83
N ALA A 223 -41.87 -22.53 23.85
CA ALA A 223 -40.71 -22.14 23.03
C ALA A 223 -40.03 -20.76 23.23
N SER A 224 -38.92 -20.80 23.98
CA SER A 224 -37.56 -20.52 23.50
C SER A 224 -37.32 -19.27 22.63
N ALA A 225 -36.74 -18.21 23.23
CA ALA A 225 -35.62 -17.44 22.65
C ALA A 225 -35.15 -16.32 23.59
N SER A 226 -34.30 -16.65 24.57
CA SER A 226 -33.53 -15.66 25.32
C SER A 226 -32.36 -15.16 24.46
N LYS A 227 -32.40 -13.90 24.02
CA LYS A 227 -31.20 -13.17 23.57
C LYS A 227 -30.61 -12.43 24.76
N PRO A 228 -29.40 -12.77 25.25
CA PRO A 228 -28.76 -11.97 26.29
C PRO A 228 -28.09 -10.74 25.66
N VAL A 229 -28.33 -9.61 26.33
CA VAL A 229 -27.71 -8.31 26.10
C VAL A 229 -26.19 -8.45 26.32
N GLN A 230 -25.39 -8.11 25.32
CA GLN A 230 -23.93 -8.15 25.41
C GLN A 230 -23.44 -7.08 26.39
N HIS A 231 -22.99 -7.51 27.56
CA HIS A 231 -22.22 -6.68 28.47
C HIS A 231 -20.83 -6.47 27.88
N ARG A 232 -20.43 -5.21 27.77
CA ARG A 232 -19.19 -4.74 27.17
C ARG A 232 -18.01 -5.26 27.99
N ALA A 233 -17.20 -6.14 27.42
CA ALA A 233 -15.96 -6.60 28.04
C ALA A 233 -14.93 -5.46 28.03
N MET A 234 -14.65 -4.91 29.20
CA MET A 234 -13.42 -4.17 29.48
C MET A 234 -12.30 -5.21 29.55
N PHE A 235 -11.44 -5.26 28.54
CA PHE A 235 -10.17 -6.00 28.61
C PHE A 235 -9.30 -5.39 29.72
N GLY A 236 -8.74 -6.23 30.59
CA GLY A 236 -7.46 -5.90 31.20
C GLY A 236 -7.29 -6.11 32.70
N TRP A 237 -8.13 -6.87 33.40
CA TRP A 237 -7.82 -7.31 34.77
C TRP A 237 -8.25 -8.76 34.98
N ASP A 238 -7.27 -9.57 35.38
CA ASP A 238 -7.33 -10.81 36.15
C ASP A 238 -6.79 -12.07 35.48
N ASP A 239 -5.67 -12.51 36.08
CA ASP A 239 -5.22 -13.88 36.30
C ASP A 239 -4.50 -14.67 35.20
N GLU A 240 -3.20 -14.37 35.04
CA GLU A 240 -2.16 -15.42 35.09
C GLU A 240 -0.79 -14.79 35.45
N CYS A 241 -0.61 -14.51 36.74
CA CYS A 241 0.72 -14.40 37.33
C CYS A 241 1.27 -15.82 37.52
N ASP A 242 2.24 -16.23 36.68
CA ASP A 242 3.45 -16.94 37.12
C ASP A 242 4.22 -17.52 35.89
N GLU A 243 4.94 -16.68 35.16
CA GLU A 243 6.17 -17.15 34.50
C GLU A 243 7.28 -16.09 34.60
N PHE A 244 7.92 -16.17 35.75
CA PHE A 244 9.20 -15.62 36.16
C PHE A 244 10.29 -15.62 35.05
N MET A 245 10.78 -14.41 34.76
CA MET A 245 12.13 -14.03 34.29
C MET A 245 12.58 -14.36 32.84
N SER A 246 12.55 -13.36 31.97
CA SER A 246 13.67 -13.10 31.04
C SER A 246 13.75 -11.63 30.65
N ASP A 247 14.75 -10.96 31.24
CA ASP A 247 15.27 -9.64 30.89
C ASP A 247 15.95 -9.70 29.51
N SER A 248 15.41 -8.97 28.52
CA SER A 248 16.14 -8.62 27.29
C SER A 248 15.50 -7.39 26.65
N GLU A 249 16.12 -6.23 26.88
CA GLU A 249 15.83 -4.96 26.23
C GLU A 249 15.93 -5.05 24.70
N GLU A 250 14.81 -4.88 23.98
CA GLU A 250 14.76 -4.38 22.60
C GLU A 250 13.43 -3.63 22.37
N ASP A 251 13.44 -2.30 22.53
CA ASP A 251 12.31 -1.46 22.12
C ASP A 251 12.56 -0.85 20.73
N GLU A 252 11.84 -1.39 19.75
CA GLU A 252 11.59 -0.80 18.43
C GLU A 252 10.69 0.44 18.59
N VAL A 253 11.24 1.64 18.41
CA VAL A 253 10.44 2.86 18.26
C VAL A 253 9.92 2.98 16.82
N SER A 254 8.60 2.95 16.68
CA SER A 254 7.84 3.07 15.44
C SER A 254 7.76 4.51 14.92
N GLU A 255 7.81 4.65 13.58
CA GLU A 255 8.02 5.89 12.80
C GLU A 255 6.82 6.87 12.71
N GLU A 256 5.98 7.06 13.73
CA GLU A 256 4.74 7.84 13.57
C GLU A 256 4.68 9.25 14.20
N ASP A 257 5.71 9.75 14.88
CA ASP A 257 5.59 11.04 15.61
C ASP A 257 6.64 12.11 15.28
N ILE A 258 6.88 12.37 13.99
CA ILE A 258 7.58 13.58 13.54
C ILE A 258 6.65 14.42 12.66
N LYS A 259 5.97 15.40 13.27
CA LYS A 259 5.34 16.52 12.56
C LYS A 259 6.42 17.47 12.04
N GLU A 260 6.52 17.61 10.73
CA GLU A 260 7.34 18.62 10.05
C GLU A 260 6.81 20.05 10.34
N PRO A 261 7.68 21.05 10.57
CA PRO A 261 7.26 22.46 10.58
C PRO A 261 7.15 23.02 9.15
N GLU A 262 6.00 23.64 8.85
CA GLU A 262 5.76 24.43 7.64
C GLU A 262 6.72 25.63 7.53
N PHE A 263 7.38 25.77 6.38
CA PHE A 263 8.17 26.96 6.04
C PHE A 263 7.46 27.79 4.96
N GLU A 264 6.99 28.98 5.34
CA GLU A 264 6.39 29.98 4.45
C GLU A 264 7.41 30.53 3.45
N GLY A 265 7.16 30.30 2.15
CA GLY A 265 7.99 30.81 1.06
C GLY A 265 7.85 32.33 0.85
N LYS A 266 8.94 33.08 1.03
CA LYS A 266 9.04 34.48 0.60
C LYS A 266 9.23 34.57 -0.92
N GLY A 267 8.24 35.19 -1.58
CA GLY A 267 8.42 36.24 -2.60
C GLY A 267 9.11 35.87 -3.92
N LYS A 268 8.30 35.70 -4.98
CA LYS A 268 8.74 35.69 -6.38
C LYS A 268 9.24 37.08 -6.81
N ALA A 269 10.49 37.18 -7.26
CA ALA A 269 10.94 38.30 -8.09
C ALA A 269 10.63 37.98 -9.57
N LYS A 270 9.91 38.89 -10.23
CA LYS A 270 9.71 38.90 -11.69
C LYS A 270 11.03 39.31 -12.36
N ALA A 271 11.48 38.54 -13.36
CA ALA A 271 12.49 39.00 -14.31
C ALA A 271 11.78 39.74 -15.46
N ALA A 272 12.32 40.91 -15.79
CA ALA A 272 11.99 41.70 -16.97
C ALA A 272 12.65 41.11 -18.23
#